data_AF-Q0C7M0-F1
#
_entry.id   AF-Q0C7M0-F1
#
_cell.length_a   1.000
_cell.length_b   1.000
_cell.length_c   1.000
_cell.angle_alpha   90.00
_cell.angle_beta   90.00
_cell.angle_gamma   90.00
#
_symmetry.space_group_name_H-M   'P 1'
#
loop_
_entity.id
_entity.type
_entity.pdbx_description
1 polymer ?
#
loop_
_entity_poly.entity_id
_entity_poly.type
_entity_poly.pdbx_seq_one_letter_code
_entity_poly.pdbx_strand_id
1 'polypeptide(L)'
;MASVPLSFGGAVNIAVRKVREDYPKAQLLVALATTPNDQYVDSPRGFSHLKVVFNDGGSGSVIIESTVWGEFGPSVHIDSPILGNAVIPWPVQMDAPEADTLLKDAGYTLPYNSLALHQPVYPGMNEPYYDFNLKDEGSVFVGTSTHKVFPPGRETSAKVESSLKQLRTLGE
;
A
#
# COMPACT_ATOMS: atom_id res chain seq x y z
N MET A 1 12.30 24.24 15.66
CA MET A 1 11.22 24.03 14.66
C MET A 1 10.84 22.56 14.74
N ALA A 2 9.58 22.24 15.02
CA ALA A 2 9.12 20.85 14.98
C ALA A 2 9.11 20.39 13.51
N SER A 3 9.81 19.32 13.18
CA SER A 3 9.72 18.69 11.86
C SER A 3 8.31 18.15 11.66
N VAL A 4 7.66 18.48 10.55
CA VAL A 4 6.38 17.85 10.18
C VAL A 4 6.65 16.36 10.00
N PRO A 5 5.92 15.46 10.71
CA PRO A 5 6.09 14.02 10.54
C PRO A 5 5.84 13.61 9.09
N LEU A 6 6.68 12.71 8.56
CA LEU A 6 6.53 12.18 7.20
C LEU A 6 5.20 11.42 7.06
N SER A 7 4.39 11.76 6.06
CA SER A 7 3.14 11.04 5.77
C SER A 7 3.40 9.74 5.01
N PHE A 8 2.38 8.87 4.91
CA PHE A 8 2.45 7.67 4.07
C PHE A 8 2.78 8.04 2.63
N GLY A 9 2.06 8.99 2.05
CA GLY A 9 2.34 9.45 0.69
C GLY A 9 3.74 10.06 0.55
N GLY A 10 4.21 10.77 1.57
CA GLY A 10 5.58 11.27 1.62
C GLY A 10 6.63 10.16 1.59
N ALA A 11 6.43 9.09 2.38
CA ALA A 11 7.35 7.94 2.42
C ALA A 11 7.35 7.17 1.09
N VAL A 12 6.17 6.95 0.49
CA VAL A 12 6.06 6.34 -0.86
C VAL A 12 6.75 7.20 -1.91
N ASN A 13 6.64 8.53 -1.82
CA ASN A 13 7.33 9.42 -2.76
C ASN A 13 8.87 9.31 -2.67
N ILE A 14 9.42 9.07 -1.46
CA ILE A 14 10.85 8.79 -1.28
C ILE A 14 11.23 7.49 -1.97
N ALA A 15 10.44 6.42 -1.78
CA ALA A 15 10.66 5.13 -2.47
C ALA A 15 10.63 5.28 -3.99
N VAL A 16 9.61 5.95 -4.54
CA VAL A 16 9.45 6.20 -5.98
C VAL A 16 10.68 6.91 -6.55
N ARG A 17 11.19 7.92 -5.85
CA ARG A 17 12.39 8.66 -6.30
C ARG A 17 13.62 7.76 -6.29
N LYS A 18 13.88 7.05 -5.19
CA LYS A 18 15.03 6.14 -5.05
C LYS A 18 15.03 5.05 -6.10
N VAL A 19 13.92 4.34 -6.29
CA VAL A 19 13.84 3.26 -7.29
C VAL A 19 14.07 3.78 -8.70
N ARG A 20 13.59 5.00 -9.02
CA ARG A 20 13.77 5.59 -10.36
C ARG A 20 15.18 6.10 -10.64
N GLU A 21 16.06 6.17 -9.64
CA GLU A 21 17.49 6.46 -9.86
C GLU A 21 18.15 5.31 -10.64
N ASP A 22 17.85 4.07 -10.26
CA ASP A 22 18.40 2.86 -10.89
C ASP A 22 17.49 2.26 -11.97
N TYR A 23 16.16 2.46 -11.84
CA TYR A 23 15.14 1.95 -12.76
C TYR A 23 14.24 3.08 -13.27
N PRO A 24 14.70 3.92 -14.23
CA PRO A 24 14.00 5.14 -14.63
C PRO A 24 12.58 4.94 -15.18
N LYS A 25 12.28 3.74 -15.68
CA LYS A 25 10.95 3.36 -16.21
C LYS A 25 10.03 2.73 -15.18
N ALA A 26 10.49 2.54 -13.94
CA ALA A 26 9.73 1.87 -12.92
C ALA A 26 8.42 2.61 -12.59
N GLN A 27 7.33 1.82 -12.52
CA GLN A 27 5.99 2.30 -12.22
C GLN A 27 5.47 1.63 -10.95
N LEU A 28 4.88 2.43 -10.06
CA LEU A 28 4.39 1.97 -8.78
C LEU A 28 3.21 1.00 -8.97
N LEU A 29 3.27 -0.16 -8.30
CA LEU A 29 2.19 -1.16 -8.28
C LEU A 29 1.50 -1.23 -6.93
N VAL A 30 2.29 -1.26 -5.85
CA VAL A 30 1.79 -1.42 -4.47
C VAL A 30 2.69 -0.68 -3.49
N ALA A 31 2.10 -0.08 -2.46
CA ALA A 31 2.80 0.33 -1.26
C ALA A 31 2.10 -0.27 -0.03
N LEU A 32 2.78 -1.13 0.72
CA LEU A 32 2.24 -1.87 1.86
C LEU A 32 2.92 -1.39 3.15
N ALA A 33 2.15 -0.76 4.04
CA ALA A 33 2.58 -0.40 5.38
C ALA A 33 2.12 -1.47 6.39
N THR A 34 3.04 -1.84 7.28
CA THR A 34 2.82 -2.81 8.37
C THR A 34 3.55 -2.35 9.63
N THR A 35 3.27 -3.02 10.74
CA THR A 35 4.07 -2.90 11.96
C THR A 35 5.08 -4.05 12.03
N PRO A 36 6.03 -4.02 12.99
CA PRO A 36 6.75 -5.22 13.37
C PRO A 36 5.73 -6.24 13.93
N ASN A 37 5.82 -7.50 13.51
CA ASN A 37 5.00 -8.62 13.99
C ASN A 37 3.47 -8.49 13.80
N ASP A 38 3.00 -7.79 12.76
CA ASP A 38 1.56 -7.68 12.41
C ASP A 38 0.65 -7.20 13.57
N GLN A 39 1.17 -6.31 14.42
CA GLN A 39 0.42 -5.64 15.46
C GLN A 39 -0.65 -4.72 14.86
N TYR A 40 -1.79 -4.67 15.54
CA TYR A 40 -2.90 -3.79 15.16
C TYR A 40 -2.65 -2.36 15.65
N VAL A 41 -3.03 -1.39 14.82
CA VAL A 41 -2.93 0.06 15.10
C VAL A 41 -4.25 0.75 14.83
N ASP A 42 -4.47 1.87 15.50
CA ASP A 42 -5.69 2.68 15.37
C ASP A 42 -5.57 3.82 14.36
N SER A 43 -4.40 4.02 13.75
CA SER A 43 -4.16 5.06 12.76
C SER A 43 -2.99 4.73 11.85
N PRO A 44 -2.87 5.34 10.65
CA PRO A 44 -1.78 5.04 9.72
C PRO A 44 -0.40 5.41 10.27
N ARG A 45 -0.35 6.29 11.28
CA ARG A 45 0.90 6.68 11.96
C ARG A 45 1.48 5.58 12.86
N GLY A 46 0.71 4.53 13.15
CA GLY A 46 1.20 3.39 13.92
C GLY A 46 2.12 2.46 13.13
N PHE A 47 2.17 2.58 11.81
CA PHE A 47 3.07 1.78 10.99
C PHE A 47 4.50 2.30 11.02
N SER A 48 5.45 1.36 10.98
CA SER A 48 6.88 1.68 10.93
C SER A 48 7.59 0.99 9.78
N HIS A 49 6.97 -0.02 9.15
CA HIS A 49 7.50 -0.72 8.00
C HIS A 49 6.75 -0.32 6.74
N LEU A 50 7.47 -0.21 5.63
CA LEU A 50 6.90 0.09 4.32
C LEU A 50 7.62 -0.72 3.25
N LYS A 51 6.87 -1.57 2.55
CA LYS A 51 7.32 -2.33 1.37
C LYS A 51 6.68 -1.70 0.13
N VAL A 52 7.48 -1.28 -0.83
CA VAL A 52 6.99 -0.66 -2.06
C VAL A 52 7.44 -1.48 -3.26
N VAL A 53 6.49 -1.81 -4.12
CA VAL A 53 6.67 -2.70 -5.27
C VAL A 53 6.38 -1.92 -6.55
N PHE A 54 7.27 -2.08 -7.51
CA PHE A 54 7.22 -1.45 -8.83
C PHE A 54 7.31 -2.53 -9.92
N ASN A 55 6.71 -2.28 -11.07
CA ASN A 55 7.22 -2.91 -12.29
C ASN A 55 8.56 -2.25 -12.65
N ASP A 56 9.45 -2.94 -13.33
CA ASP A 56 10.74 -2.37 -13.78
C ASP A 56 10.64 -1.64 -15.14
N GLY A 57 9.44 -1.56 -15.72
CA GLY A 57 9.20 -1.09 -17.08
C GLY A 57 9.41 -2.14 -18.18
N GLY A 58 9.68 -3.39 -17.79
CA GLY A 58 9.80 -4.57 -18.63
C GLY A 58 8.96 -5.73 -18.08
N SER A 59 9.58 -6.88 -17.87
CA SER A 59 8.93 -8.10 -17.36
C SER A 59 9.26 -8.41 -15.90
N GLY A 60 10.07 -7.58 -15.23
CA GLY A 60 10.48 -7.77 -13.85
C GLY A 60 9.75 -6.85 -12.89
N SER A 61 10.11 -6.97 -11.62
CA SER A 61 9.64 -6.07 -10.57
C SER A 61 10.79 -5.62 -9.69
N VAL A 62 10.64 -4.44 -9.10
CA VAL A 62 11.59 -3.88 -8.13
C VAL A 62 10.88 -3.69 -6.81
N ILE A 63 11.51 -4.11 -5.73
CA ILE A 63 11.01 -4.00 -4.37
C ILE A 63 12.00 -3.12 -3.59
N ILE A 64 11.48 -2.17 -2.83
CA ILE A 64 12.29 -1.40 -1.87
C ILE A 64 11.56 -1.37 -0.54
N GLU A 65 12.31 -1.56 0.54
CA GLU A 65 11.77 -1.71 1.88
C GLU A 65 12.37 -0.70 2.85
N SER A 66 11.54 -0.30 3.80
CA SER A 66 11.85 0.59 4.90
C SER A 66 11.45 -0.11 6.19
N THR A 67 12.40 -0.36 7.09
CA THR A 67 12.14 -0.89 8.45
C THR A 67 12.01 0.21 9.50
N VAL A 68 12.31 1.45 9.12
CA VAL A 68 12.05 2.66 9.90
C VAL A 68 11.41 3.68 8.96
N TRP A 69 10.30 4.28 9.40
CA TRP A 69 9.46 5.12 8.55
C TRP A 69 10.23 6.19 7.76
N GLY A 70 10.33 6.00 6.45
CA GLY A 70 10.98 6.96 5.52
C GLY A 70 12.44 6.67 5.21
N GLU A 71 13.05 5.66 5.82
CA GLU A 71 14.43 5.23 5.55
C GLU A 71 14.42 3.90 4.79
N PHE A 72 14.92 3.93 3.56
CA PHE A 72 14.91 2.77 2.67
C PHE A 72 16.29 2.16 2.52
N GLY A 73 16.32 0.83 2.59
CA GLY A 73 17.47 0.02 2.21
C GLY A 73 17.68 -0.02 0.68
N PRO A 74 18.62 -0.86 0.21
CA PRO A 74 18.78 -1.11 -1.22
C PRO A 74 17.52 -1.76 -1.81
N SER A 75 17.23 -1.47 -3.08
CA SER A 75 16.17 -2.16 -3.80
C SER A 75 16.60 -3.55 -4.25
N VAL A 76 15.65 -4.48 -4.31
CA VAL A 76 15.81 -5.84 -4.84
C VAL A 76 15.02 -5.95 -6.14
N HIS A 77 15.67 -6.45 -7.19
CA HIS A 77 15.00 -6.78 -8.45
C HIS A 77 14.65 -8.26 -8.50
N ILE A 78 13.49 -8.57 -9.08
CA ILE A 78 13.02 -9.91 -9.34
C ILE A 78 12.67 -10.07 -10.81
N ASP A 79 13.11 -11.17 -11.43
CA ASP A 79 12.91 -11.50 -12.85
C ASP A 79 11.48 -12.00 -13.17
N SER A 80 10.47 -11.50 -12.45
CA SER A 80 9.08 -11.89 -12.61
C SER A 80 8.14 -10.72 -12.34
N PRO A 81 7.04 -10.59 -13.10
CA PRO A 81 6.08 -9.52 -12.89
C PRO A 81 5.18 -9.86 -11.70
N ILE A 82 4.86 -8.85 -10.88
CA ILE A 82 3.77 -8.96 -9.90
C ILE A 82 2.43 -8.76 -10.60
N LEU A 83 1.60 -9.79 -10.57
CA LEU A 83 0.26 -9.80 -11.19
C LEU A 83 -0.81 -9.32 -10.19
N GLY A 84 -2.00 -9.05 -10.72
CA GLY A 84 -3.19 -8.71 -9.92
C GLY A 84 -3.33 -7.23 -9.55
N ASN A 85 -2.32 -6.41 -9.86
CA ASN A 85 -2.33 -4.97 -9.62
C ASN A 85 -2.02 -4.19 -10.90
N ALA A 86 -2.78 -3.15 -11.16
CA ALA A 86 -2.48 -2.18 -12.20
C ALA A 86 -1.47 -1.14 -11.71
N VAL A 87 -0.85 -0.43 -12.66
CA VAL A 87 0.02 0.70 -12.35
C VAL A 87 -0.79 1.80 -11.66
N ILE A 88 -0.29 2.25 -10.51
CA ILE A 88 -0.84 3.39 -9.78
C ILE A 88 -0.38 4.68 -10.49
N PRO A 89 -1.31 5.56 -10.92
CA PRO A 89 -0.96 6.90 -11.38
C PRO A 89 -0.48 7.73 -10.19
N TRP A 90 0.81 7.63 -9.88
CA TRP A 90 1.44 8.36 -8.77
C TRP A 90 1.79 9.81 -9.16
N PRO A 91 1.54 10.83 -8.31
CA PRO A 91 0.92 10.75 -6.98
C PRO A 91 -0.61 10.63 -7.02
N VAL A 92 -1.18 9.97 -6.00
CA VAL A 92 -2.63 9.94 -5.77
C VAL A 92 -3.12 11.23 -5.09
N GLN A 93 -4.43 11.50 -5.17
CA GLN A 93 -5.02 12.76 -4.70
C GLN A 93 -5.26 12.79 -3.18
N MET A 94 -5.38 11.64 -2.54
CA MET A 94 -5.72 11.46 -1.13
C MET A 94 -4.59 10.70 -0.42
N ASP A 95 -4.24 11.12 0.80
CA ASP A 95 -3.24 10.45 1.65
C ASP A 95 -3.93 9.57 2.72
N ALA A 96 -3.16 8.68 3.36
CA ALA A 96 -3.67 7.69 4.30
C ALA A 96 -4.48 8.26 5.49
N PRO A 97 -4.13 9.41 6.11
CA PRO A 97 -4.93 9.96 7.20
C PRO A 97 -6.35 10.37 6.77
N GLU A 98 -6.52 10.86 5.54
CA GLU A 98 -7.84 11.20 5.00
C GLU A 98 -8.65 9.92 4.70
N ALA A 99 -7.99 8.91 4.13
CA ALA A 99 -8.60 7.59 3.93
C ALA A 99 -9.07 6.94 5.26
N ASP A 100 -8.26 7.03 6.31
CA ASP A 100 -8.58 6.54 7.66
C ASP A 100 -9.78 7.29 8.28
N THR A 101 -9.91 8.59 7.99
CA THR A 101 -11.07 9.39 8.42
C THR A 101 -12.35 8.91 7.73
N LEU A 102 -12.32 8.75 6.40
CA LEU A 102 -13.46 8.25 5.61
C LEU A 102 -13.88 6.84 6.03
N LEU A 103 -12.91 5.97 6.30
CA LEU A 103 -13.13 4.61 6.81
C LEU A 103 -13.92 4.65 8.12
N LYS A 104 -13.47 5.44 9.09
CA LYS A 104 -14.10 5.56 10.41
C LYS A 104 -15.46 6.22 10.35
N ASP A 105 -15.64 7.25 9.52
CA ASP A 105 -16.93 7.91 9.28
C ASP A 105 -17.97 6.96 8.68
N ALA A 106 -17.52 5.94 7.93
CA ALA A 106 -18.37 4.86 7.42
C ALA A 106 -18.69 3.77 8.47
N GLY A 107 -18.19 3.91 9.71
CA GLY A 107 -18.47 3.00 10.84
C GLY A 107 -17.40 1.92 11.07
N TYR A 108 -16.35 1.88 10.26
CA TYR A 108 -15.25 0.93 10.38
C TYR A 108 -14.19 1.46 11.35
N THR A 109 -14.42 1.25 12.65
CA THR A 109 -13.57 1.81 13.70
C THR A 109 -12.61 0.80 14.34
N LEU A 110 -12.59 -0.45 13.86
CA LEU A 110 -11.69 -1.46 14.42
C LEU A 110 -10.23 -1.18 14.05
N PRO A 111 -9.28 -1.55 14.92
CA PRO A 111 -7.85 -1.50 14.61
C PRO A 111 -7.51 -2.34 13.37
N TYR A 112 -6.44 -2.00 12.67
CA TYR A 112 -5.95 -2.74 11.49
C TYR A 112 -4.45 -3.03 11.58
N ASN A 113 -3.99 -4.12 10.97
CA ASN A 113 -2.57 -4.53 11.04
C ASN A 113 -1.78 -4.25 9.75
N SER A 114 -2.46 -3.86 8.67
CA SER A 114 -1.81 -3.41 7.44
C SER A 114 -2.66 -2.40 6.70
N LEU A 115 -1.96 -1.52 5.97
CA LEU A 115 -2.52 -0.57 5.03
C LEU A 115 -1.79 -0.71 3.70
N ALA A 116 -2.51 -1.09 2.65
CA ALA A 116 -1.96 -1.13 1.30
C ALA A 116 -2.54 -0.02 0.43
N LEU A 117 -1.71 0.67 -0.34
CA LEU A 117 -2.14 1.46 -1.50
C LEU A 117 -1.88 0.64 -2.76
N HIS A 118 -2.94 0.27 -3.47
CA HIS A 118 -2.84 -0.50 -4.71
C HIS A 118 -4.08 -0.32 -5.60
N GLN A 119 -3.97 -0.73 -6.86
CA GLN A 119 -5.11 -0.76 -7.79
C GLN A 119 -5.36 -2.20 -8.24
N PRO A 120 -6.29 -2.93 -7.60
CA PRO A 120 -6.63 -4.29 -8.01
C PRO A 120 -7.12 -4.35 -9.46
N VAL A 121 -6.69 -5.36 -10.21
CA VAL A 121 -7.31 -5.69 -11.51
C VAL A 121 -8.58 -6.50 -11.25
N TYR A 122 -9.65 -5.83 -10.82
CA TYR A 122 -10.93 -6.44 -10.47
C TYR A 122 -12.12 -5.64 -11.01
N PRO A 123 -13.20 -6.28 -11.51
CA PRO A 123 -14.37 -5.57 -12.02
C PRO A 123 -14.96 -4.58 -11.01
N GLY A 124 -15.08 -3.32 -11.42
CA GLY A 124 -15.62 -2.24 -10.59
C GLY A 124 -14.58 -1.48 -9.76
N MET A 125 -13.32 -1.93 -9.73
CA MET A 125 -12.21 -1.23 -9.06
C MET A 125 -11.31 -0.57 -10.11
N ASN A 126 -11.60 0.71 -10.42
CA ASN A 126 -11.02 1.43 -11.56
C ASN A 126 -10.11 2.60 -11.15
N GLU A 127 -9.71 2.66 -9.88
CA GLU A 127 -8.84 3.67 -9.31
C GLU A 127 -7.89 3.02 -8.29
N PRO A 128 -6.88 3.73 -7.78
CA PRO A 128 -6.14 3.28 -6.61
C PRO A 128 -7.01 3.33 -5.35
N TYR A 129 -6.80 2.35 -4.47
CA TYR A 129 -7.49 2.23 -3.19
C TYR A 129 -6.49 2.10 -2.06
N TYR A 130 -6.84 2.70 -0.93
CA TYR A 130 -6.31 2.29 0.36
C TYR A 130 -7.11 1.08 0.85
N ASP A 131 -6.42 -0.02 1.09
CA ASP A 131 -6.95 -1.27 1.64
C ASP A 131 -6.48 -1.40 3.08
N PHE A 132 -7.44 -1.36 4.00
CA PHE A 132 -7.22 -1.52 5.43
C PHE A 132 -7.60 -2.95 5.81
N ASN A 133 -6.66 -3.72 6.37
CA ASN A 133 -6.96 -5.05 6.89
C ASN A 133 -7.38 -4.95 8.37
N LEU A 134 -8.68 -4.81 8.61
CA LEU A 134 -9.25 -4.62 9.93
C LEU A 134 -9.29 -5.92 10.73
N LYS A 135 -9.10 -5.78 12.04
CA LYS A 135 -9.26 -6.87 12.99
C LYS A 135 -10.68 -7.45 12.88
N ASP A 136 -10.78 -8.76 12.69
CA ASP A 136 -12.02 -9.53 12.65
C ASP A 136 -13.03 -9.15 11.53
N GLU A 137 -12.74 -8.14 10.70
CA GLU A 137 -13.58 -7.70 9.57
C GLU A 137 -12.92 -7.90 8.20
N GLY A 138 -11.59 -8.05 8.15
CA GLY A 138 -10.84 -8.21 6.90
C GLY A 138 -10.66 -6.90 6.15
N SER A 139 -10.47 -6.99 4.83
CA SER A 139 -10.14 -5.84 3.96
C SER A 139 -11.32 -4.91 3.68
N VAL A 140 -11.17 -3.63 4.02
CA VAL A 140 -12.05 -2.52 3.64
C VAL A 140 -11.29 -1.55 2.74
N PHE A 141 -11.89 -1.16 1.62
CA PHE A 141 -11.25 -0.30 0.61
C PHE A 141 -11.78 1.13 0.66
N VAL A 142 -10.90 2.11 0.48
CA VAL A 142 -11.24 3.52 0.34
C VAL A 142 -10.65 4.06 -0.96
N GLY A 143 -11.51 4.49 -1.88
CA GLY A 143 -11.11 4.96 -3.21
C GLY A 143 -10.43 6.33 -3.17
N THR A 144 -9.24 6.44 -3.77
CA THR A 144 -8.40 7.65 -3.70
C THR A 144 -8.91 8.85 -4.50
N SER A 145 -9.83 8.63 -5.46
CA SER A 145 -10.45 9.70 -6.25
C SER A 145 -11.96 9.82 -5.96
N THR A 146 -12.65 8.69 -5.75
CA THR A 146 -14.10 8.72 -5.47
C THR A 146 -14.45 8.93 -4.00
N HIS A 147 -13.49 8.73 -3.09
CA HIS A 147 -13.66 8.79 -1.64
C HIS A 147 -14.71 7.81 -1.10
N LYS A 148 -15.08 6.79 -1.92
CA LYS A 148 -16.05 5.78 -1.54
C LYS A 148 -15.39 4.69 -0.69
N VAL A 149 -16.09 4.28 0.35
CA VAL A 149 -15.73 3.13 1.18
C VAL A 149 -16.45 1.90 0.65
N PHE A 150 -15.71 0.84 0.36
CA PHE A 150 -16.25 -0.43 -0.11
C PHE A 150 -16.01 -1.50 0.97
N PRO A 151 -17.08 -2.19 1.42
CA PRO A 151 -16.95 -3.26 2.40
C PRO A 151 -16.16 -4.44 1.83
N PRO A 152 -15.69 -5.34 2.71
CA PRO A 152 -15.20 -6.66 2.31
C PRO A 152 -16.29 -7.42 1.54
N GLY A 153 -16.18 -7.51 0.22
CA GLY A 153 -16.85 -8.56 -0.54
C GLY A 153 -16.14 -9.88 -0.25
N ARG A 154 -16.84 -10.95 0.17
CA ARG A 154 -16.18 -12.24 0.54
C ARG A 154 -15.15 -12.74 -0.47
N GLU A 155 -15.42 -12.59 -1.77
CA GLU A 155 -14.49 -12.98 -2.83
C GLU A 155 -13.31 -12.00 -2.97
N THR A 156 -13.59 -10.70 -2.82
CA THR A 156 -12.60 -9.62 -2.82
C THR A 156 -11.62 -9.80 -1.65
N SER A 157 -12.12 -10.04 -0.44
CA SER A 157 -11.32 -10.26 0.76
C SER A 157 -10.38 -11.46 0.62
N ALA A 158 -10.86 -12.61 0.15
CA ALA A 158 -10.01 -13.79 -0.01
C ALA A 158 -8.89 -13.60 -1.04
N LYS A 159 -9.17 -12.91 -2.16
CA LYS A 159 -8.16 -12.60 -3.18
C LYS A 159 -7.14 -11.59 -2.67
N VAL A 160 -7.61 -10.58 -1.94
CA VAL A 160 -6.77 -9.53 -1.36
C VAL A 160 -5.89 -10.09 -0.26
N GLU A 161 -6.42 -10.91 0.64
CA GLU A 161 -5.61 -11.63 1.64
C GLU A 161 -4.52 -12.47 0.98
N SER A 162 -4.85 -13.19 -0.10
CA SER A 162 -3.87 -13.95 -0.87
C SER A 162 -2.79 -13.05 -1.47
N SER A 163 -3.17 -11.92 -2.07
CA SER A 163 -2.24 -10.92 -2.61
C SER A 163 -1.38 -10.27 -1.52
N LEU A 164 -1.95 -9.88 -0.38
CA LEU A 164 -1.22 -9.33 0.76
C LEU A 164 -0.25 -10.35 1.33
N LYS A 165 -0.65 -11.61 1.46
CA LYS A 165 0.24 -12.68 1.91
C LYS A 165 1.41 -12.87 0.95
N GLN A 166 1.14 -12.88 -0.36
CA GLN A 166 2.19 -12.92 -1.37
C GLN A 166 3.13 -11.72 -1.22
N LEU A 167 2.60 -10.50 -1.15
CA LEU A 167 3.38 -9.27 -1.00
C LEU A 167 4.26 -9.29 0.25
N ARG A 168 3.76 -9.79 1.38
CA ARG A 168 4.53 -9.95 2.62
C ARG A 168 5.74 -10.85 2.40
N THR A 169 5.57 -11.98 1.71
CA THR A 169 6.64 -12.96 1.42
C THR A 169 7.58 -12.58 0.26
N LEU A 170 7.28 -11.52 -0.51
CA LEU A 170 8.16 -11.13 -1.62
C LEU A 170 9.48 -10.56 -1.10
N GLY A 171 10.61 -11.08 -1.59
CA GLY A 171 11.95 -10.56 -1.29
C GLY A 171 12.59 -11.14 -0.02
N GLU A 172 11.94 -12.08 0.67
CA GLU A 172 12.56 -12.98 1.66
C GLU A 172 13.43 -14.06 0.99
#